data_AF-A0A969TM97-F1
#
_entry.id   AF-A0A969TM97-F1
#
_cell.length_a   1.000
_cell.length_b   1.000
_cell.length_c   1.000
_cell.angle_alpha   90.00
_cell.angle_beta   90.00
_cell.angle_gamma   90.00
#
_symmetry.space_group_name_H-M   'P 1'
#
loop_
_entity.id
_entity.type
_entity.pdbx_description
1 polymer ?
#
loop_
_entity_poly.entity_id
_entity_poly.type
_entity_poly.pdbx_seq_one_letter_code
_entity_poly.pdbx_strand_id
1 'polypeptide(L)'
;MTAASPSIKNLIKILIGTAWIDGKIQSEERDYLHRIAKEKGVADEPDLQPLLHEFRPVTPSECYAWVKEYLGDRPSSEDCQQLLEAISGLIYSDGTVANEEAKLLTQLQLLDPSNETGEQASNSVIKAIRGLYQRWVSKLG
;
A
#
# COMPACT_ATOMS: atom_id res chain seq x y z
N MET A 1 -5.99 23.63 -0.41
CA MET A 1 -6.52 22.37 0.17
C MET A 1 -5.32 21.59 0.64
N THR A 2 -5.10 21.51 1.95
CA THR A 2 -3.93 20.84 2.54
C THR A 2 -4.06 19.35 2.31
N ALA A 3 -3.27 18.79 1.38
CA ALA A 3 -3.03 17.37 1.32
C ALA A 3 -2.63 16.91 2.72
N ALA A 4 -3.48 16.11 3.37
CA ALA A 4 -3.20 15.60 4.69
C ALA A 4 -1.88 14.84 4.60
N SER A 5 -0.89 15.22 5.40
CA SER A 5 0.35 14.46 5.49
C SER A 5 -0.02 13.00 5.70
N PRO A 6 0.46 12.08 4.84
CA PRO A 6 0.00 10.71 4.89
C PRO A 6 0.39 10.14 6.24
N SER A 7 -0.61 9.80 7.06
CA SER A 7 -0.32 9.17 8.35
C SER A 7 0.33 7.83 8.04
N ILE A 8 1.51 7.58 8.61
CA ILE A 8 2.25 6.32 8.41
C ILE A 8 1.36 5.11 8.75
N LYS A 9 0.45 5.31 9.71
CA LYS A 9 -0.63 4.39 10.06
C LYS A 9 -1.52 4.02 8.87
N ASN A 10 -1.97 4.98 8.07
CA ASN A 10 -2.81 4.70 6.90
C ASN A 10 -2.04 3.95 5.81
N LEU A 11 -0.77 4.28 5.58
CA LEU A 11 0.09 3.54 4.65
C LEU A 11 0.26 2.08 5.08
N ILE A 12 0.50 1.84 6.37
CA ILE A 12 0.61 0.49 6.92
C ILE A 12 -0.73 -0.25 6.84
N LYS A 13 -1.87 0.40 7.10
CA LYS A 13 -3.20 -0.20 6.89
C LYS A 13 -3.38 -0.65 5.44
N ILE A 14 -3.02 0.19 4.46
CA ILE A 14 -3.11 -0.15 3.04
C ILE A 14 -2.21 -1.35 2.72
N LEU A 15 -0.99 -1.40 3.27
CA LEU A 15 -0.09 -2.55 3.08
C LEU A 15 -0.66 -3.84 3.67
N ILE A 16 -1.19 -3.81 4.90
CA ILE A 16 -1.82 -4.97 5.52
C ILE A 16 -3.04 -5.43 4.70
N GLY A 17 -3.89 -4.49 4.27
CA GLY A 17 -5.03 -4.79 3.41
C GLY A 17 -4.61 -5.40 2.08
N THR A 18 -3.49 -4.92 1.51
CA THR A 18 -2.95 -5.45 0.26
C THR A 18 -2.44 -6.88 0.41
N ALA A 19 -1.78 -7.20 1.52
CA ALA A 19 -1.33 -8.57 1.83
C ALA A 19 -2.51 -9.54 2.03
N TRP A 20 -3.65 -9.04 2.52
CA TRP A 20 -4.88 -9.82 2.69
C TRP A 20 -5.66 -10.08 1.39
N ILE A 21 -5.33 -9.46 0.26
CA ILE A 21 -6.12 -9.58 -0.98
C ILE A 21 -6.24 -11.02 -1.46
N ASP A 22 -5.23 -11.85 -1.21
CA ASP A 22 -5.24 -13.27 -1.55
C ASP A 22 -6.01 -14.14 -0.54
N GLY A 23 -6.60 -13.52 0.48
CA GLY A 23 -7.30 -14.19 1.57
C GLY A 23 -6.38 -14.79 2.64
N LYS A 24 -5.06 -14.64 2.49
CA LYS A 24 -4.06 -15.07 3.47
C LYS A 24 -2.78 -14.25 3.33
N ILE A 25 -2.23 -13.80 4.45
CA ILE A 25 -0.89 -13.20 4.53
C ILE A 25 0.16 -14.33 4.62
N GLN A 26 1.24 -14.22 3.83
CA GLN A 26 2.37 -15.15 3.92
C GLN A 26 3.24 -14.85 5.16
N SER A 27 3.99 -15.83 5.66
CA SER A 27 4.81 -15.66 6.87
C SER A 27 5.83 -14.52 6.71
N GLU A 28 6.44 -14.42 5.55
CA GLU A 28 7.43 -13.41 5.18
C GLU A 28 6.79 -12.01 5.08
N GLU A 29 5.56 -11.95 4.55
CA GLU A 29 4.76 -10.74 4.47
C GLU A 29 4.41 -10.23 5.88
N ARG A 30 3.95 -11.13 6.75
CA ARG A 30 3.63 -10.84 8.15
C ARG A 30 4.86 -10.34 8.91
N ASP A 31 5.98 -11.03 8.83
CA ASP A 31 7.21 -10.65 9.53
C ASP A 31 7.69 -9.27 9.08
N TYR A 32 7.57 -8.99 7.78
CA TYR A 32 7.86 -7.67 7.23
C TYR A 32 6.92 -6.59 7.77
N LEU A 33 5.59 -6.83 7.79
CA LEU A 33 4.59 -5.89 8.32
C LEU A 33 4.81 -5.56 9.80
N HIS A 34 5.19 -6.55 10.61
CA HIS A 34 5.58 -6.34 12.00
C HIS A 34 6.87 -5.50 12.10
N ARG A 35 7.88 -5.82 11.29
CA ARG A 35 9.15 -5.09 11.28
C ARG A 35 8.94 -3.61 10.96
N ILE A 36 8.25 -3.32 9.87
CA ILE A 36 8.02 -1.94 9.42
C ILE A 36 7.12 -1.16 10.37
N ALA A 37 6.08 -1.79 10.95
CA ALA A 37 5.25 -1.13 11.95
C ALA A 37 6.06 -0.78 13.20
N LYS A 38 6.99 -1.64 13.61
CA LYS A 38 7.90 -1.39 14.74
C LYS A 38 8.91 -0.29 14.42
N GLU A 39 9.55 -0.33 13.25
CA GLU A 39 10.50 0.69 12.79
C GLU A 39 9.87 2.08 12.71
N LYS A 40 8.57 2.15 12.36
CA LYS A 40 7.82 3.39 12.25
C LYS A 40 7.09 3.79 13.54
N GLY A 41 7.24 3.01 14.61
CA GLY A 41 6.66 3.32 15.93
C GLY A 41 5.14 3.23 16.00
N VAL A 42 4.50 2.45 15.12
CA VAL A 42 3.03 2.27 15.08
C VAL A 42 2.58 0.84 15.36
N ALA A 43 3.49 -0.08 15.70
CA ALA A 43 3.16 -1.48 16.00
C ALA A 43 2.17 -1.63 17.17
N ASP A 44 2.24 -0.73 18.15
CA ASP A 44 1.39 -0.75 19.35
C ASP A 44 0.09 0.05 19.16
N GLU A 45 -0.18 0.56 17.96
CA GLU A 45 -1.43 1.27 17.68
C GLU A 45 -2.62 0.29 17.80
N PRO A 46 -3.66 0.64 18.58
CA PRO A 46 -4.79 -0.25 18.85
C PRO A 46 -5.58 -0.62 17.58
N ASP A 47 -5.56 0.25 16.57
CA ASP A 47 -6.19 0.00 15.27
C ASP A 47 -5.37 -0.91 14.35
N LEU A 48 -4.05 -1.04 14.59
CA LEU A 48 -3.15 -1.84 13.76
C LEU A 48 -2.87 -3.22 14.37
N GLN A 49 -2.78 -3.32 15.70
CA GLN A 49 -2.56 -4.59 16.38
C GLN A 49 -3.46 -5.74 15.90
N PRO A 50 -4.80 -5.60 15.84
CA PRO A 50 -5.65 -6.72 15.42
C PRO A 50 -5.43 -7.13 13.96
N LEU A 51 -4.95 -6.21 13.12
CA LEU A 51 -4.64 -6.46 11.72
C LEU A 51 -3.27 -7.12 11.55
N LEU A 52 -2.26 -6.62 12.28
CA LEU A 52 -0.88 -7.14 12.28
C LEU A 52 -0.80 -8.55 12.85
N HIS A 53 -1.57 -8.85 13.89
CA HIS A 53 -1.61 -10.17 14.52
C HIS A 53 -2.64 -11.11 13.88
N GLU A 54 -3.24 -10.71 12.75
CA GLU A 54 -4.20 -11.52 12.01
C GLU A 54 -5.45 -11.92 12.84
N PHE A 55 -5.70 -11.26 13.98
CA PHE A 55 -6.91 -11.46 14.79
C PHE A 55 -8.18 -11.07 14.02
N ARG A 56 -8.03 -10.18 13.03
CA ARG A 56 -9.09 -9.77 12.12
C ARG A 56 -8.58 -9.79 10.68
N PRO A 57 -9.18 -10.60 9.78
CA PRO A 57 -8.86 -10.53 8.37
C PRO A 57 -9.35 -9.21 7.78
N VAL A 58 -8.62 -8.67 6.81
CA VAL A 58 -9.05 -7.49 6.06
C VAL A 58 -9.78 -7.94 4.81
N THR A 59 -10.99 -7.45 4.61
CA THR A 59 -11.71 -7.72 3.36
C THR A 59 -11.15 -6.85 2.22
N PRO A 60 -11.19 -7.31 0.96
CA PRO A 60 -10.81 -6.47 -0.18
C PRO A 60 -11.55 -5.13 -0.18
N SER A 61 -12.85 -5.13 0.15
CA SER A 61 -13.68 -3.93 0.28
C SER A 61 -13.13 -2.91 1.28
N GLU A 62 -12.62 -3.36 2.43
CA GLU A 62 -11.97 -2.48 3.40
C GLU A 62 -10.64 -1.93 2.86
N CYS A 63 -9.84 -2.75 2.19
CA CYS A 63 -8.61 -2.30 1.54
C CYS A 63 -8.91 -1.20 0.49
N TYR A 64 -9.93 -1.41 -0.35
CA TYR A 64 -10.39 -0.41 -1.32
C TYR A 64 -10.88 0.86 -0.62
N ALA A 65 -11.62 0.74 0.47
CA ALA A 65 -12.09 1.88 1.24
C ALA A 65 -10.92 2.70 1.81
N TRP A 66 -9.87 2.07 2.33
CA TRP A 66 -8.70 2.78 2.85
C TRP A 66 -7.89 3.48 1.75
N VAL A 67 -7.74 2.83 0.59
CA VAL A 67 -7.10 3.45 -0.58
C VAL A 67 -7.92 4.62 -1.10
N LYS A 68 -9.25 4.49 -1.14
CA LYS A 68 -10.16 5.56 -1.52
C LYS A 68 -10.19 6.69 -0.49
N GLU A 69 -10.09 6.40 0.79
CA GLU A 69 -9.98 7.43 1.84
C GLU A 69 -8.67 8.21 1.71
N TYR A 70 -7.59 7.53 1.30
CA TYR A 70 -6.30 8.16 1.05
C TYR A 70 -6.28 9.00 -0.24
N LEU A 71 -6.83 8.46 -1.34
CA LEU A 71 -6.79 9.07 -2.68
C LEU A 71 -7.98 10.01 -2.98
N GLY A 72 -9.06 9.93 -2.20
CA GLY A 72 -10.34 10.59 -2.47
C GLY A 72 -11.23 9.85 -3.49
N ASP A 73 -12.40 10.43 -3.78
CA ASP A 73 -13.41 9.86 -4.69
C ASP A 73 -12.97 9.80 -6.17
N ARG A 74 -12.01 10.65 -6.56
CA ARG A 74 -11.47 10.72 -7.93
C ARG A 74 -9.96 10.94 -7.85
N PRO A 75 -9.17 9.88 -7.59
CA PRO A 75 -7.72 9.98 -7.64
C PRO A 75 -7.27 10.51 -8.99
N SER A 76 -6.40 11.51 -8.98
CA SER A 76 -5.61 11.82 -10.17
C SER A 76 -4.45 10.83 -10.30
N SER A 77 -3.82 10.76 -11.48
CA SER A 77 -2.59 10.00 -11.65
C SER A 77 -1.49 10.44 -10.68
N GLU A 78 -1.47 11.71 -10.28
CA GLU A 78 -0.51 12.27 -9.34
C GLU A 78 -0.77 11.77 -7.91
N ASP A 79 -2.04 11.65 -7.49
CA ASP A 79 -2.39 11.10 -6.18
C ASP A 79 -1.99 9.61 -6.07
N CYS A 80 -2.25 8.84 -7.13
CA CYS A 80 -1.82 7.45 -7.23
C CYS A 80 -0.30 7.33 -7.14
N GLN A 81 0.43 8.21 -7.84
CA GLN A 81 1.89 8.26 -7.80
C GLN A 81 2.40 8.61 -6.40
N GLN A 82 1.81 9.59 -5.72
CA GLN A 82 2.19 9.96 -4.36
C GLN A 82 1.95 8.83 -3.35
N LEU A 83 0.85 8.07 -3.48
CA LEU A 83 0.62 6.89 -2.63
C LEU A 83 1.69 5.83 -2.85
N LEU A 84 2.07 5.58 -4.10
CA LEU A 84 3.09 4.60 -4.44
C LEU A 84 4.47 5.01 -3.99
N GLU A 85 4.81 6.29 -4.12
CA GLU A 85 6.05 6.87 -3.62
C GLU A 85 6.08 6.80 -2.09
N ALA A 86 4.97 7.11 -1.42
CA ALA A 86 4.87 7.00 0.03
C ALA A 86 5.04 5.55 0.51
N ILE A 87 4.42 4.58 -0.16
CA ILE A 87 4.60 3.15 0.14
C ILE A 87 6.03 2.70 -0.22
N SER A 88 6.58 3.16 -1.33
CA SER A 88 7.94 2.81 -1.75
C SER A 88 8.97 3.37 -0.78
N GLY A 89 8.88 4.64 -0.37
CA GLY A 89 9.74 5.23 0.66
C GLY A 89 9.49 4.67 2.06
N LEU A 90 8.29 4.14 2.32
CA LEU A 90 8.01 3.39 3.54
C LEU A 90 8.78 2.06 3.53
N ILE A 91 8.81 1.36 2.39
CA ILE A 91 9.48 0.06 2.20
C ILE A 91 11.01 0.20 2.05
N TYR A 92 11.46 1.25 1.37
CA TYR A 92 12.85 1.62 1.09
C TYR A 92 13.23 2.85 1.92
N SER A 93 13.65 2.64 3.15
CA SER A 93 14.21 3.71 3.98
C SER A 93 15.60 4.18 3.51
N ASP A 94 16.28 3.42 2.63
CA ASP A 94 17.70 3.60 2.30
C ASP A 94 17.97 4.05 0.84
N GLY A 95 16.98 4.68 0.19
CA GLY A 95 17.20 5.43 -1.06
C GLY A 95 17.34 4.63 -2.36
N THR A 96 17.11 3.30 -2.37
CA THR A 96 17.20 2.45 -3.58
C THR A 96 15.96 2.51 -4.49
N VAL A 97 15.22 3.62 -4.43
CA VAL A 97 13.82 3.75 -4.85
C VAL A 97 13.64 4.00 -6.36
N ALA A 98 14.58 4.71 -6.99
CA ALA A 98 14.34 5.35 -8.29
C ALA A 98 14.04 4.40 -9.47
N ASN A 99 14.57 3.17 -9.49
CA ASN A 99 14.50 2.30 -10.68
C ASN A 99 13.25 1.43 -10.76
N GLU A 100 12.68 1.02 -9.63
CA GLU A 100 11.49 0.17 -9.64
C GLU A 100 10.19 1.00 -9.63
N GLU A 101 10.23 2.23 -9.06
CA GLU A 101 9.14 3.21 -9.20
C GLU A 101 8.88 3.57 -10.67
N ALA A 102 9.92 3.85 -11.46
CA ALA A 102 9.75 4.24 -12.86
C ALA A 102 9.03 3.17 -13.70
N LYS A 103 9.32 1.88 -13.48
CA LYS A 103 8.64 0.77 -14.17
C LYS A 103 7.17 0.66 -13.75
N LEU A 104 6.90 0.81 -12.46
CA LEU A 104 5.56 0.72 -11.92
C LEU A 104 4.69 1.91 -12.35
N LEU A 105 5.25 3.12 -12.33
CA LEU A 105 4.61 4.33 -12.84
C LEU A 105 4.30 4.19 -14.33
N THR A 106 5.20 3.60 -15.11
CA THR A 106 4.93 3.28 -16.51
C THR A 106 3.75 2.31 -16.64
N GLN A 107 3.66 1.28 -15.78
CA GLN A 107 2.54 0.34 -15.78
C GLN A 107 1.22 0.99 -15.37
N LEU A 108 1.22 1.94 -14.45
CA LEU A 108 0.03 2.70 -14.05
C LEU A 108 -0.40 3.74 -15.08
N GLN A 109 0.55 4.40 -15.75
CA GLN A 109 0.26 5.29 -16.88
C GLN A 109 -0.35 4.53 -18.05
N LEU A 110 0.06 3.27 -18.27
CA LEU A 110 -0.54 2.38 -19.26
C LEU A 110 -1.97 1.93 -18.88
N LEU A 111 -2.34 2.02 -17.61
CA LEU A 111 -3.67 1.67 -17.10
C LEU A 111 -4.67 2.85 -17.17
N ASP A 112 -4.29 3.98 -17.79
CA ASP A 112 -5.07 5.20 -18.03
C ASP A 112 -6.26 5.45 -17.06
N PRO A 113 -6.02 6.10 -15.91
CA PRO A 113 -7.09 6.43 -14.96
C PRO A 113 -8.10 7.47 -15.50
N SER A 114 -7.88 8.03 -16.70
CA SER A 114 -8.77 9.02 -17.32
C SER A 114 -9.99 8.36 -18.00
N ASN A 115 -9.95 7.05 -18.23
CA ASN A 115 -11.03 6.27 -18.84
C ASN A 115 -11.72 5.29 -17.88
N GLU A 116 -11.25 5.19 -16.64
CA GLU A 116 -11.70 4.18 -15.69
C GLU A 116 -12.43 4.81 -14.50
N THR A 117 -13.48 4.14 -14.01
CA THR A 117 -14.22 4.58 -12.81
C THR A 117 -13.29 4.58 -11.57
N GLY A 118 -13.56 5.39 -10.54
CA GLY A 118 -12.67 5.52 -9.36
C GLY A 118 -12.36 4.19 -8.64
N GLU A 119 -13.21 3.18 -8.80
CA GLU A 119 -12.99 1.81 -8.30
C GLU A 119 -11.91 1.05 -9.09
N GLN A 120 -11.87 1.22 -10.41
CA GLN A 120 -10.87 0.61 -11.29
C GLN A 120 -9.49 1.24 -11.11
N ALA A 121 -9.42 2.57 -10.97
CA ALA A 121 -8.18 3.27 -10.63
C ALA A 121 -7.60 2.77 -9.29
N SER A 122 -8.45 2.60 -8.27
CA SER A 122 -8.06 2.06 -6.96
C SER A 122 -7.54 0.62 -7.07
N ASN A 123 -8.17 -0.21 -7.89
CA ASN A 123 -7.76 -1.60 -8.11
C ASN A 123 -6.41 -1.71 -8.83
N SER A 124 -6.20 -0.88 -9.84
CA SER A 124 -4.91 -0.77 -10.55
C SER A 124 -3.77 -0.38 -9.60
N VAL A 125 -4.00 0.60 -8.73
CA VAL A 125 -3.03 1.01 -7.70
C VAL A 125 -2.76 -0.10 -6.69
N ILE A 126 -3.80 -0.76 -6.19
CA ILE A 126 -3.66 -1.87 -5.26
C ILE A 126 -2.84 -3.03 -5.86
N LYS A 127 -3.08 -3.39 -7.12
CA LYS A 127 -2.28 -4.39 -7.83
C LYS A 127 -0.82 -3.97 -7.95
N ALA A 128 -0.56 -2.70 -8.21
CA ALA A 128 0.79 -2.15 -8.29
C ALA A 128 1.51 -2.22 -6.93
N ILE A 129 0.85 -1.80 -5.85
CA ILE A 129 1.34 -1.91 -4.47
C ILE A 129 1.65 -3.36 -4.13
N ARG A 130 0.74 -4.29 -4.47
CA ARG A 130 0.91 -5.71 -4.23
C ARG A 130 2.12 -6.29 -4.96
N GLY A 131 2.27 -5.96 -6.24
CA GLY A 131 3.39 -6.42 -7.06
C GLY A 131 4.73 -5.93 -6.53
N LEU A 132 4.81 -4.67 -6.07
CA LEU A 132 5.97 -4.17 -5.34
C LEU A 132 6.20 -5.00 -4.08
N TYR A 133 5.21 -5.01 -3.19
CA TYR A 133 5.29 -5.64 -1.88
C TYR A 133 5.78 -7.09 -1.96
N GLN A 134 5.16 -7.91 -2.81
CA GLN A 134 5.53 -9.32 -3.01
C GLN A 134 6.96 -9.47 -3.53
N ARG A 135 7.36 -8.69 -4.54
CA ARG A 135 8.73 -8.76 -5.08
C ARG A 135 9.79 -8.41 -4.03
N TRP A 136 9.44 -7.55 -3.09
CA TRP A 136 10.33 -7.15 -2.00
C TRP A 136 10.41 -8.17 -0.88
N VAL A 137 9.27 -8.70 -0.47
CA VAL A 137 9.21 -9.80 0.51
C VAL A 137 9.99 -11.00 -0.02
N SER A 138 9.85 -11.34 -1.31
CA SER A 138 10.65 -12.40 -1.95
C SER A 138 12.15 -12.10 -2.07
N LYS A 139 12.58 -10.84 -1.95
CA LYS A 139 14.02 -10.46 -1.99
C LYS A 139 14.65 -10.46 -0.59
N LEU A 140 13.84 -10.46 0.46
CA LEU A 140 14.26 -10.48 1.86
C LEU A 140 14.43 -11.89 2.43
N GLY A 141 13.82 -12.90 1.79
CA GLY A 141 14.03 -14.33 2.06
C GLY A 141 15.13 -14.92 1.18
#